data_AF-A0A9E1WRR6-F1
#
_entry.id   AF-A0A9E1WRR6-F1
#
_cell.length_a   1.000
_cell.length_b   1.000
_cell.length_c   1.000
_cell.angle_alpha   90.00
_cell.angle_beta   90.00
_cell.angle_gamma   90.00
#
_symmetry.space_group_name_H-M   'P 1'
#
loop_
_entity.id
_entity.type
_entity.pdbx_description
1 polymer ?
#
loop_
_entity_poly.entity_id
_entity_poly.type
_entity_poly.pdbx_seq_one_letter_code
_entity_poly.pdbx_strand_id
1 'polypeptide(L)'
;MTSVAQIAANRANARLSTGPRTETGKDQSRYNALRHGLYARDVVLPGEDRDEYHAMRAELMDEFAPKGRYETTLVRRLADIWWRLGRTASVEAGLLNPDWDGLASAGPESDGGTLIGSFRLALDETETLDTLGRYEARLERAFHHVVVLLERRQARRRMRDGEAGE
;
A
#
# COMPACT_ATOMS: atom_id res chain seq x y z
N MET A 1 0.94 -26.46 -6.33
CA MET A 1 0.26 -27.18 -5.24
C MET A 1 1.05 -26.98 -3.96
N THR A 2 0.40 -26.59 -2.87
CA THR A 2 1.03 -26.36 -1.57
C THR A 2 1.43 -27.69 -0.94
N SER A 3 2.66 -27.84 -0.47
CA SER A 3 3.13 -29.12 0.07
C SER A 3 2.48 -29.46 1.42
N VAL A 4 2.44 -30.75 1.77
CA VAL A 4 1.91 -31.22 3.07
C VAL A 4 2.64 -30.56 4.25
N ALA A 5 3.96 -30.38 4.12
CA ALA A 5 4.78 -29.68 5.12
C ALA A 5 4.33 -28.22 5.29
N GLN A 6 4.01 -27.54 4.20
CA GLN A 6 3.59 -26.14 4.20
C GLN A 6 2.17 -25.97 4.76
N ILE A 7 1.28 -26.96 4.56
CA ILE A 7 -0.06 -27.00 5.21
C ILE A 7 0.08 -27.20 6.72
N ALA A 8 0.96 -28.11 7.17
CA ALA A 8 1.19 -28.35 8.59
C ALA A 8 1.77 -27.12 9.30
N ALA A 9 2.76 -26.46 8.67
CA ALA A 9 3.34 -25.21 9.17
C ALA A 9 2.29 -24.09 9.25
N ASN A 10 1.45 -23.91 8.21
CA ASN A 10 0.38 -22.92 8.25
C ASN A 10 -0.64 -23.18 9.37
N ARG A 11 -0.97 -24.44 9.66
CA ARG A 11 -1.86 -24.80 10.78
C ARG A 11 -1.23 -24.53 12.15
N ALA A 12 0.07 -24.78 12.30
CA ALA A 12 0.79 -24.47 13.54
C ALA A 12 0.87 -22.95 13.76
N ASN A 13 1.24 -22.19 12.72
CA ASN A 13 1.32 -20.73 12.78
C ASN A 13 -0.04 -20.07 13.06
N ALA A 14 -1.12 -20.61 12.48
CA ALA A 14 -2.49 -20.12 12.75
C ALA A 14 -2.92 -20.28 14.21
N ARG A 15 -2.38 -21.27 14.95
CA ARG A 15 -2.64 -21.43 16.39
C ARG A 15 -1.90 -20.41 17.25
N LEU A 16 -0.77 -19.91 16.77
CA LEU A 16 0.06 -18.91 17.46
C LEU A 16 -0.34 -17.47 17.11
N SER A 17 -0.89 -17.23 15.91
CA SER A 17 -1.21 -15.90 15.38
C SER A 17 -2.71 -15.68 15.27
N THR A 18 -3.42 -15.73 16.40
CA THR A 18 -4.89 -15.64 16.43
C THR A 18 -5.45 -14.22 16.38
N GLY A 19 -4.58 -13.21 16.25
CA GLY A 19 -4.92 -11.79 16.27
C GLY A 19 -5.50 -11.33 17.62
N PRO A 20 -5.71 -10.02 17.81
CA PRO A 20 -6.33 -9.50 19.02
C PRO A 20 -7.81 -9.92 19.10
N ARG A 21 -8.17 -10.67 20.16
CA ARG A 21 -9.54 -11.20 20.34
C ARG A 21 -10.41 -10.30 21.22
N THR A 22 -9.81 -9.39 21.97
CA THR A 22 -10.48 -8.42 22.84
C THR A 22 -10.74 -7.11 22.11
N GLU A 23 -11.76 -6.37 22.55
CA GLU A 23 -12.07 -5.03 22.02
C GLU A 23 -10.90 -4.07 22.25
N THR A 24 -10.28 -4.11 23.44
CA THR A 24 -9.05 -3.38 23.77
C THR A 24 -7.86 -3.75 22.88
N GLY A 25 -7.66 -5.03 22.58
CA GLY A 25 -6.57 -5.48 21.70
C GLY A 25 -6.79 -5.08 20.23
N LYS A 26 -8.05 -5.09 19.77
CA LYS A 26 -8.42 -4.57 18.45
C LYS A 26 -8.22 -3.05 18.39
N ASP A 27 -8.57 -2.36 19.47
CA ASP A 27 -8.38 -0.93 19.63
C ASP A 27 -6.92 -0.52 19.66
N GLN A 28 -6.04 -1.31 20.29
CA GLN A 28 -4.59 -1.09 20.19
C GLN A 28 -4.09 -1.36 18.77
N SER A 29 -4.55 -2.45 18.14
CA SER A 29 -4.13 -2.81 16.78
C SER A 29 -4.57 -1.81 15.70
N ARG A 30 -5.71 -1.12 15.83
CA ARG A 30 -6.12 -0.05 14.90
C ARG A 30 -5.18 1.16 14.96
N TYR A 31 -4.61 1.45 16.13
CA TYR A 31 -3.68 2.58 16.26
C TYR A 31 -2.37 2.27 15.57
N ASN A 32 -1.93 1.00 15.47
CA ASN A 32 -0.72 0.64 14.71
C ASN A 32 -0.81 1.11 13.26
N ALA A 33 -1.94 0.83 12.59
CA ALA A 33 -2.19 1.27 11.22
C ALA A 33 -2.12 2.79 11.03
N LEU A 34 -2.52 3.56 12.05
CA LEU A 34 -2.47 5.03 12.06
C LEU A 34 -1.10 5.57 12.48
N ARG A 35 -0.39 4.89 13.38
CA ARG A 35 0.90 5.29 13.95
C ARG A 35 2.00 5.28 12.89
N HIS A 36 2.04 4.24 12.07
CA HIS A 36 3.06 4.09 11.01
C HIS A 36 2.50 4.31 9.59
N GLY A 37 1.19 4.49 9.42
CA GLY A 37 0.57 4.84 8.13
C GLY A 37 0.54 3.74 7.04
N LEU A 38 1.39 2.71 7.11
CA LEU A 38 1.44 1.62 6.12
C LEU A 38 0.07 0.90 5.99
N TYR A 39 -0.57 0.52 7.10
CA TYR A 39 -1.86 -0.18 7.06
C TYR A 39 -3.07 0.76 7.16
N ALA A 40 -2.86 2.08 7.05
CA ALA A 40 -3.93 3.06 7.14
C ALA A 40 -5.02 2.81 6.10
N ARG A 41 -6.27 3.09 6.48
CA ARG A 41 -7.44 2.99 5.60
C ARG A 41 -7.38 4.06 4.51
N ASP A 42 -6.99 5.27 4.89
CA ASP A 42 -6.83 6.38 3.95
C ASP A 42 -5.61 6.16 3.06
N VAL A 43 -5.80 6.46 1.77
CA VAL A 43 -4.74 6.33 0.77
C VAL A 43 -3.77 7.48 0.88
N VAL A 44 -4.26 8.71 1.09
CA VAL A 44 -3.44 9.91 1.34
C VAL A 44 -3.49 10.22 2.83
N LEU A 45 -2.32 10.28 3.47
CA LEU A 45 -2.15 10.55 4.89
C LEU A 45 -2.01 12.05 5.18
N PRO A 46 -2.25 12.49 6.43
CA PRO A 46 -1.92 13.85 6.83
C PRO A 46 -0.44 14.17 6.56
N GLY A 47 -0.18 15.31 5.92
CA GLY A 47 1.16 15.72 5.50
C GLY A 47 1.55 15.29 4.08
N GLU A 48 0.74 14.46 3.41
CA GLU A 48 0.92 14.15 2.00
C GLU A 48 0.06 15.05 1.11
N ASP A 49 0.53 15.32 -0.11
CA ASP A 49 -0.20 16.14 -1.09
C ASP A 49 -1.36 15.34 -1.72
N ARG A 50 -2.59 15.78 -1.41
CA ARG A 50 -3.82 15.19 -1.93
C ARG A 50 -4.05 15.53 -3.41
N ASP A 51 -3.65 16.72 -3.83
CA ASP A 51 -3.83 17.17 -5.21
C ASP A 51 -2.85 16.45 -6.13
N GLU A 52 -1.62 16.18 -5.67
CA GLU A 52 -0.66 15.33 -6.38
C GLU A 52 -1.22 13.90 -6.57
N TYR A 53 -1.77 13.29 -5.51
CA TYR A 53 -2.43 11.98 -5.63
C TYR A 53 -3.59 12.03 -6.64
N HIS A 54 -4.40 13.10 -6.62
CA HIS A 54 -5.52 13.24 -7.54
C HIS A 54 -5.06 13.42 -9.00
N ALA A 55 -3.99 14.17 -9.23
CA ALA A 55 -3.36 14.34 -10.54
C ALA A 55 -2.82 13.01 -11.07
N MET A 56 -1.98 12.32 -10.28
CA MET A 56 -1.45 10.99 -10.64
C MET A 56 -2.59 9.99 -10.94
N ARG A 57 -3.65 9.99 -10.12
CA ARG A 57 -4.80 9.11 -10.36
C ARG A 57 -5.55 9.50 -11.64
N ALA A 58 -5.65 10.78 -11.97
CA ALA A 58 -6.27 11.24 -13.21
C ALA A 58 -5.46 10.79 -14.43
N GLU A 59 -4.13 10.93 -14.38
CA GLU A 59 -3.21 10.43 -15.42
C GLU A 59 -3.40 8.93 -15.67
N LEU A 60 -3.46 8.12 -14.60
CA LEU A 60 -3.73 6.68 -14.73
C LEU A 60 -5.13 6.38 -15.32
N MET A 61 -6.13 7.21 -15.03
CA MET A 61 -7.46 7.06 -15.62
C MET A 61 -7.46 7.39 -17.10
N ASP A 62 -6.70 8.39 -17.52
CA ASP A 62 -6.56 8.79 -18.92
C ASP A 62 -5.74 7.76 -19.70
N GLU A 63 -4.62 7.29 -19.14
CA GLU A 63 -3.73 6.29 -19.74
C GLU A 63 -4.47 4.97 -19.98
N PHE A 64 -5.13 4.43 -18.96
CA PHE A 64 -5.81 3.15 -19.08
C PHE A 64 -7.19 3.27 -19.74
N ALA A 65 -7.79 4.46 -19.82
CA ALA A 65 -9.11 4.70 -20.38
C ALA A 65 -10.14 3.60 -19.99
N PRO A 66 -10.40 3.39 -18.69
CA PRO A 66 -11.23 2.28 -18.22
C PRO A 66 -12.67 2.43 -18.68
N LYS A 67 -13.27 1.34 -19.15
CA LYS A 67 -14.69 1.29 -19.54
C LYS A 67 -15.51 0.53 -18.50
N GLY A 68 -16.52 1.22 -17.97
CA GLY A 68 -17.45 0.67 -16.99
C GLY A 68 -16.84 0.48 -15.60
N ARG A 69 -17.68 0.02 -14.68
CA ARG A 69 -17.36 0.00 -13.24
C ARG A 69 -16.17 -0.89 -12.88
N TYR A 70 -16.04 -2.05 -13.51
CA TYR A 70 -15.01 -3.02 -13.13
C TYR A 70 -13.59 -2.53 -13.42
N GLU A 71 -13.34 -2.04 -14.64
CA GLU A 71 -12.03 -1.49 -15.01
C GLU A 71 -11.72 -0.22 -14.23
N THR A 72 -12.73 0.65 -14.02
CA THR A 72 -12.59 1.86 -13.20
C THR A 72 -12.11 1.52 -11.79
N THR A 73 -12.67 0.46 -11.19
CA THR A 73 -12.23 0.00 -9.87
C THR A 73 -10.79 -0.52 -9.88
N LEU A 74 -10.37 -1.21 -10.94
CA LEU A 74 -8.99 -1.71 -11.07
C LEU A 74 -8.00 -0.54 -11.20
N VAL A 75 -8.29 0.46 -12.02
CA VAL A 75 -7.42 1.65 -12.18
C VAL A 75 -7.34 2.46 -10.89
N ARG A 76 -8.46 2.67 -10.19
CA ARG A 76 -8.45 3.33 -8.88
C ARG A 76 -7.59 2.55 -7.88
N ARG A 77 -7.72 1.22 -7.86
CA ARG A 77 -6.91 0.37 -6.99
C ARG A 77 -5.43 0.40 -7.35
N LEU A 78 -5.09 0.50 -8.63
CA LEU A 78 -3.73 0.67 -9.10
C LEU A 78 -3.12 1.97 -8.55
N ALA A 79 -3.84 3.10 -8.69
CA ALA A 79 -3.42 4.38 -8.14
C ALA A 79 -3.20 4.33 -6.62
N ASP A 80 -4.09 3.66 -5.88
CA ASP A 80 -3.96 3.51 -4.43
C ASP A 80 -2.71 2.72 -4.03
N ILE A 81 -2.37 1.68 -4.78
CA ILE A 81 -1.19 0.86 -4.53
C ILE A 81 0.07 1.64 -4.91
N TRP A 82 0.06 2.35 -6.05
CA TRP A 82 1.16 3.18 -6.51
C TRP A 82 1.54 4.24 -5.48
N TRP A 83 0.55 4.97 -4.96
CA TRP A 83 0.78 5.98 -3.93
C TRP A 83 1.44 5.40 -2.67
N ARG A 84 0.97 4.24 -2.22
CA ARG A 84 1.52 3.56 -1.03
C ARG A 84 2.92 2.99 -1.26
N LEU A 85 3.27 2.60 -2.49
CA LEU A 85 4.64 2.21 -2.87
C LEU A 85 5.57 3.43 -2.80
N GLY A 86 5.16 4.56 -3.38
CA GLY A 86 5.89 5.82 -3.28
C GLY A 86 6.18 6.22 -1.83
N ARG A 87 5.15 6.15 -0.96
CA ARG A 87 5.31 6.36 0.48
C ARG A 87 6.36 5.44 1.10
N THR A 88 6.32 4.14 0.77
CA THR A 88 7.25 3.15 1.33
C THR A 88 8.69 3.53 0.98
N ALA A 89 8.94 3.92 -0.27
CA ALA A 89 10.24 4.41 -0.72
C ALA A 89 10.66 5.71 -0.04
N SER A 90 9.74 6.67 0.16
CA SER A 90 10.04 7.91 0.89
C SER A 90 10.41 7.65 2.35
N VAL A 91 9.71 6.73 3.02
CA VAL A 91 10.03 6.31 4.40
C VAL A 91 11.37 5.60 4.48
N GLU A 92 11.68 4.71 3.53
CA GLU A 92 12.98 4.02 3.46
C GLU A 92 14.13 5.01 3.22
N ALA A 93 13.99 5.92 2.24
CA ALA A 93 14.99 6.94 1.94
C ALA A 93 15.24 7.86 3.13
N GLY A 94 14.17 8.20 3.85
CA GLY A 94 14.27 8.85 5.13
C GLY A 94 15.12 8.01 6.09
N LEU A 95 14.71 6.77 6.40
CA LEU A 95 15.33 5.92 7.43
C LEU A 95 16.84 5.73 7.22
N LEU A 96 17.27 5.73 5.96
CA LEU A 96 18.66 5.56 5.56
C LEU A 96 19.44 6.89 5.50
N ASN A 97 18.78 8.04 5.72
CA ASN A 97 19.43 9.34 5.73
C ASN A 97 20.28 9.52 7.01
N PRO A 98 21.59 9.82 6.90
CA PRO A 98 22.46 10.04 8.06
C PRO A 98 22.02 11.19 8.98
N ASP A 99 21.33 12.20 8.45
CA ASP A 99 20.79 13.35 9.17
C ASP A 99 19.34 13.12 9.65
N TRP A 100 18.95 11.85 9.84
CA TRP A 100 17.62 11.40 10.26
C TRP A 100 17.02 12.19 11.43
N ASP A 101 17.85 12.54 12.43
CA ASP A 101 17.41 13.32 13.59
C ASP A 101 16.99 14.75 13.20
N GLY A 102 17.58 15.33 12.16
CA GLY A 102 17.21 16.64 11.62
C GLY A 102 15.90 16.61 10.84
N LEU A 103 15.64 15.54 10.10
CA LEU A 103 14.38 15.34 9.34
C LEU A 103 13.17 15.12 10.25
N ALA A 104 13.35 14.41 11.37
CA ALA A 104 12.30 14.23 12.38
C ALA A 104 12.03 15.50 13.21
N SER A 105 12.98 16.44 13.21
CA SER A 105 12.90 17.73 13.91
C SER A 105 12.35 18.86 13.03
N ALA A 106 12.37 18.69 11.71
CA ALA A 106 11.68 19.57 10.78
C ALA A 106 10.17 19.40 11.03
N GLY A 107 9.55 20.43 11.60
CA GLY A 107 8.15 20.42 12.01
C GLY A 107 7.15 20.07 10.88
N PRO A 108 5.84 20.14 11.18
CA PRO A 108 4.76 19.63 10.30
C PRO A 108 4.65 20.27 8.90
N GLU A 109 5.51 21.24 8.59
CA GLU A 109 5.54 22.02 7.35
C GLU A 109 6.41 21.40 6.24
N SER A 110 7.08 20.27 6.50
CA SER A 110 7.74 19.50 5.43
C SER A 110 6.87 18.32 5.00
N ASP A 111 6.61 18.19 3.70
CA ASP A 111 5.75 17.17 3.06
C ASP A 111 6.17 15.71 3.40
N GLY A 112 7.37 15.51 3.97
CA GLY A 112 7.85 14.22 4.47
C GLY A 112 8.05 14.11 5.99
N GLY A 113 8.25 15.21 6.70
CA GLY A 113 8.70 15.21 8.11
C GLY A 113 7.65 14.71 9.10
N THR A 114 6.37 15.00 8.86
CA THR A 114 5.27 14.48 9.70
C THR A 114 5.13 12.96 9.58
N LEU A 115 5.24 12.43 8.35
CA LEU A 115 5.14 11.00 8.11
C LEU A 115 6.35 10.25 8.66
N ILE A 116 7.55 10.77 8.43
CA ILE A 116 8.82 10.25 8.97
C ILE A 116 8.83 10.29 10.51
N GLY A 117 8.38 11.39 11.10
CA GLY A 117 8.32 11.57 12.57
C GLY A 117 7.28 10.68 13.26
N SER A 118 6.11 10.47 12.63
CA SER A 118 5.11 9.51 13.13
C SER A 118 5.60 8.07 12.99
N PHE A 119 6.30 7.76 11.90
CA PHE A 119 7.05 6.51 11.76
C PHE A 119 8.05 6.37 12.92
N ARG A 120 8.87 7.39 13.22
CA ARG A 120 9.83 7.40 14.34
C ARG A 120 9.22 7.06 15.69
N LEU A 121 8.05 7.62 16.01
CA LEU A 121 7.34 7.30 17.25
C LEU A 121 6.85 5.84 17.30
N ALA A 122 6.70 5.19 16.14
CA ALA A 122 6.45 3.76 16.01
C ALA A 122 7.76 2.92 15.98
N LEU A 123 8.89 3.50 15.60
CA LEU A 123 10.20 2.82 15.43
C LEU A 123 10.90 2.43 16.74
N ASP A 124 10.45 2.94 17.89
CA ASP A 124 11.00 2.53 19.20
C ASP A 124 10.64 1.07 19.55
N GLU A 125 9.78 0.43 18.74
CA GLU A 125 9.46 -1.00 18.77
C GLU A 125 10.13 -1.70 17.55
N THR A 126 11.01 -2.66 17.84
CA THR A 126 11.95 -3.38 16.93
C THR A 126 11.34 -4.02 15.66
N GLU A 127 12.19 -4.23 14.62
CA GLU A 127 11.95 -4.92 13.31
C GLU A 127 11.27 -4.12 12.17
N THR A 128 11.68 -2.87 11.98
CA THR A 128 11.00 -1.91 11.12
C THR A 128 11.32 -2.03 9.64
N LEU A 129 12.59 -2.28 9.28
CA LEU A 129 12.99 -2.54 7.89
C LEU A 129 12.38 -3.86 7.36
N ASP A 130 12.30 -4.89 8.21
CA ASP A 130 11.61 -6.14 7.84
C ASP A 130 10.10 -5.92 7.69
N THR A 131 9.47 -5.16 8.59
CA THR A 131 8.05 -4.80 8.47
C THR A 131 7.77 -3.98 7.20
N LEU A 132 8.62 -3.01 6.89
CA LEU A 132 8.55 -2.18 5.68
C LEU A 132 8.72 -3.04 4.43
N GLY A 133 9.75 -3.89 4.38
CA GLY A 133 10.00 -4.78 3.24
C GLY A 133 8.88 -5.80 3.02
N ARG A 134 8.28 -6.36 4.09
CA ARG A 134 7.09 -7.23 3.97
C ARG A 134 5.87 -6.47 3.43
N TYR A 135 5.71 -5.22 3.86
CA TYR A 135 4.64 -4.35 3.40
C TYR A 135 4.80 -4.00 1.91
N GLU A 136 5.99 -3.58 1.52
CA GLU A 136 6.38 -3.29 0.15
C GLU A 136 6.15 -4.49 -0.77
N ALA A 137 6.73 -5.65 -0.44
CA ALA A 137 6.58 -6.86 -1.24
C ALA A 137 5.10 -7.28 -1.40
N ARG A 138 4.25 -6.98 -0.41
CA ARG A 138 2.79 -7.21 -0.51
C ARG A 138 2.13 -6.22 -1.45
N LEU A 139 2.52 -4.94 -1.42
CA LEU A 139 2.03 -3.93 -2.36
C LEU A 139 2.48 -4.22 -3.78
N GLU A 140 3.74 -4.58 -4.01
CA GLU A 140 4.26 -4.95 -5.34
C GLU A 140 3.49 -6.14 -5.93
N ARG A 141 3.24 -7.20 -5.14
CA ARG A 141 2.42 -8.33 -5.60
C ARG A 141 1.00 -7.89 -5.96
N ALA A 142 0.41 -6.99 -5.18
CA ALA A 142 -0.91 -6.47 -5.47
C ALA A 142 -0.91 -5.58 -6.72
N PHE A 143 0.13 -4.78 -6.92
CA PHE A 143 0.35 -3.94 -8.09
C PHE A 143 0.36 -4.79 -9.35
N HIS A 144 1.27 -5.75 -9.41
CA HIS A 144 1.40 -6.66 -10.54
C HIS A 144 0.10 -7.41 -10.83
N HIS A 145 -0.59 -7.88 -9.78
CA HIS A 145 -1.87 -8.56 -9.95
C HIS A 145 -2.94 -7.65 -10.57
N VAL A 146 -3.06 -6.40 -10.12
CA VAL A 146 -4.07 -5.45 -10.63
C VAL A 146 -3.78 -5.09 -12.08
N VAL A 147 -2.52 -4.81 -12.44
CA VAL A 147 -2.11 -4.53 -13.83
C VAL A 147 -2.50 -5.71 -14.72
N VAL A 148 -2.12 -6.93 -14.35
CA VAL A 148 -2.45 -8.14 -15.13
C VAL A 148 -3.96 -8.32 -15.31
N LEU A 149 -4.77 -8.10 -14.26
CA LEU A 149 -6.23 -8.19 -14.37
C LEU A 149 -6.81 -7.12 -15.30
N LEU A 150 -6.31 -5.90 -15.21
CA LEU A 150 -6.76 -4.77 -16.01
C LEU A 150 -6.44 -5.00 -17.49
N GLU A 151 -5.19 -5.34 -17.81
CA GLU A 151 -4.75 -5.64 -19.17
C GLU A 151 -5.55 -6.80 -19.78
N ARG A 152 -5.73 -7.90 -19.03
CA ARG A 152 -6.55 -9.03 -19.47
C ARG A 152 -7.99 -8.63 -19.74
N ARG A 153 -8.57 -7.80 -18.87
CA ARG A 153 -9.95 -7.33 -19.05
C ARG A 153 -10.09 -6.46 -20.29
N GLN A 154 -9.15 -5.54 -20.51
CA GLN A 154 -9.13 -4.65 -21.67
C GLN A 154 -8.83 -5.40 -22.97
N ALA A 155 -7.95 -6.39 -22.96
CA ALA A 155 -7.70 -7.25 -24.11
C ALA A 155 -8.97 -7.99 -24.55
N ARG A 156 -9.69 -8.60 -23.60
CA ARG A 156 -10.99 -9.25 -23.87
C ARG A 156 -12.03 -8.27 -24.43
N ARG A 157 -11.99 -7.01 -23.99
CA ARG A 157 -12.87 -5.97 -24.52
C ARG A 157 -12.50 -5.60 -25.94
N ARG A 158 -11.22 -5.37 -26.25
CA ARG A 158 -10.74 -5.07 -27.60
C ARG A 158 -11.12 -6.17 -28.59
N MET A 159 -11.05 -7.43 -28.19
CA MET A 159 -11.52 -8.56 -29.02
C MET A 159 -13.03 -8.46 -29.31
N ARG A 160 -13.86 -8.23 -28.29
CA ARG A 160 -15.32 -8.08 -28.45
C ARG A 160 -15.71 -6.86 -29.27
N ASP A 161 -15.03 -5.74 -29.08
CA ASP A 161 -15.30 -4.49 -29.81
C ASP A 161 -14.88 -4.64 -31.29
N GLY A 162 -13.86 -5.48 -31.59
CA GLY A 162 -13.43 -5.81 -32.95
C GLY A 162 -14.37 -6.77 -33.68
N GLU A 163 -14.87 -7.81 -33.00
CA GLU A 163 -15.85 -8.77 -33.55
C GLU A 163 -17.23 -8.14 -33.85
N ALA A 164 -17.57 -7.03 -33.20
CA ALA A 164 -18.82 -6.31 -33.43
C ALA A 164 -18.75 -5.27 -34.57
N GLY A 165 -17.56 -5.07 -35.15
CA GLY A 165 -17.30 -4.09 -36.21
C GLY A 165 -17.11 -4.68 -37.61
N GLU A 166 -17.14 -6.02 -37.76
CA GLU A 166 -17.20 -6.76 -39.03
C GLU A 166 -18.64 -7.19 -39.35
#